data_AF-A0A1B8EB76-F1
#
_entry.id   AF-A0A1B8EB76-F1
#
_cell.length_a   1.000
_cell.length_b   1.000
_cell.length_c   1.000
_cell.angle_alpha   90.00
_cell.angle_beta   90.00
_cell.angle_gamma   90.00
#
_symmetry.space_group_name_H-M   'P 1'
#
loop_
_entity.id
_entity.type
_entity.pdbx_description
1 polymer ?
#
loop_
_entity_poly.entity_id
_entity_poly.type
_entity_poly.pdbx_seq_one_letter_code
_entity_poly.pdbx_strand_id
1 'polypeptide(L)'
;MSTTPIYLISVNKTPKRAALLVGQLLESLSNNHDIVHIANASTLQELKVVLDTLVYPPGILICSSQWTAEEQDQAVTIAKASLPYIGVITIPPGLDVREGSEGILSFLKSAIENLELLGSKK
;
A
#
# COMPACT_ATOMS: atom_id res chain seq x y z
N MET A 1 -14.02 0.47 21.50
CA MET A 1 -14.28 1.36 20.35
C MET A 1 -14.15 0.49 19.12
N SER A 2 -15.19 0.30 18.33
CA SER A 2 -15.08 -0.42 17.05
C SER A 2 -14.31 0.47 16.09
N THR A 3 -12.99 0.31 16.04
CA THR A 3 -12.13 0.93 15.03
C THR A 3 -12.56 0.41 13.67
N THR A 4 -12.99 1.30 12.78
CA THR A 4 -13.21 0.93 11.38
C THR A 4 -11.88 0.45 10.82
N PRO A 5 -11.83 -0.73 10.18
CA PRO A 5 -10.57 -1.23 9.65
C PRO A 5 -10.05 -0.32 8.54
N ILE A 6 -8.73 -0.17 8.49
CA ILE A 6 -8.05 0.53 7.40
C ILE A 6 -7.85 -0.47 6.27
N TYR A 7 -8.54 -0.23 5.16
CA TYR A 7 -8.40 -1.07 3.98
C TYR A 7 -7.14 -0.73 3.19
N LEU A 8 -6.35 -1.75 2.87
CA LEU A 8 -5.10 -1.67 2.16
C LEU A 8 -5.22 -2.37 0.80
N ILE A 9 -4.70 -1.73 -0.23
CA ILE A 9 -4.49 -2.35 -1.54
C ILE A 9 -3.01 -2.29 -1.93
N SER A 10 -2.59 -3.20 -2.81
CA SER A 10 -1.24 -3.23 -3.34
C SER A 10 -1.24 -3.15 -4.87
N VAL A 11 -0.20 -2.53 -5.42
CA VAL A 11 0.09 -2.55 -6.87
C VAL A 11 1.42 -3.25 -7.08
N ASN A 12 1.37 -4.48 -7.61
CA ASN A 12 2.50 -5.37 -7.74
C ASN A 12 2.33 -6.30 -8.94
N LYS A 13 3.33 -6.31 -9.84
CA LYS A 13 3.38 -7.18 -11.03
C LYS A 13 3.44 -8.67 -10.68
N THR A 14 3.84 -8.99 -9.45
CA THR A 14 3.92 -10.37 -8.93
C THR A 14 2.98 -10.53 -7.71
N PRO A 15 1.72 -10.96 -7.88
CA PRO A 15 0.73 -11.06 -6.81
C PRO A 15 1.18 -11.89 -5.60
N LYS A 16 1.86 -13.02 -5.86
CA LYS A 16 2.40 -13.88 -4.79
C LYS A 16 3.40 -13.14 -3.89
N ARG A 17 4.23 -12.27 -4.47
CA ARG A 17 5.21 -11.48 -3.73
C ARG A 17 4.53 -10.36 -2.93
N ALA A 18 3.48 -9.74 -3.48
CA ALA A 18 2.65 -8.80 -2.75
C ALA A 18 2.00 -9.46 -1.53
N ALA A 19 1.31 -10.59 -1.72
CA ALA A 19 0.63 -11.29 -0.63
C ALA A 19 1.59 -11.68 0.51
N LEU A 20 2.79 -12.16 0.18
CA LEU A 20 3.81 -12.51 1.17
C LEU A 20 4.29 -11.28 1.95
N LEU A 21 4.71 -10.22 1.25
CA LEU A 21 5.25 -9.01 1.87
C LEU A 21 4.18 -8.27 2.70
N VAL A 22 2.95 -8.17 2.18
CA VAL A 22 1.83 -7.56 2.90
C VAL A 22 1.44 -8.43 4.09
N GLY A 23 1.41 -9.76 3.95
CA GLY A 23 1.17 -10.66 5.08
C GLY A 23 2.15 -10.44 6.23
N GLN A 24 3.45 -10.44 5.92
CA GLN A 24 4.50 -10.15 6.91
C GLN A 24 4.35 -8.76 7.54
N LEU A 25 3.99 -7.75 6.74
CA LEU A 25 3.73 -6.41 7.23
C LEU A 25 2.55 -6.40 8.21
N LEU A 26 1.44 -7.03 7.87
CA LEU A 26 0.25 -7.08 8.72
C LEU A 26 0.52 -7.83 10.03
N GLU A 27 1.19 -8.99 9.97
CA GLU A 27 1.62 -9.74 11.16
C GLU A 27 2.47 -8.86 12.10
N SER A 28 3.33 -8.04 11.50
CA SER A 28 4.21 -7.17 12.26
C SER A 28 3.53 -5.91 12.84
N LEU A 29 2.35 -5.53 12.33
CA LEU A 29 1.53 -4.40 12.77
C LEU A 29 0.38 -4.82 13.71
N SER A 30 0.14 -6.13 13.85
CA SER A 30 -1.05 -6.73 14.47
C SER A 30 -1.32 -6.34 15.93
N ASN A 31 -0.35 -5.74 16.62
CA ASN A 31 -0.56 -5.27 17.98
C ASN A 31 -1.27 -3.91 18.07
N ASN A 32 -1.36 -3.12 16.99
CA ASN A 32 -1.87 -1.74 17.04
C ASN A 32 -2.89 -1.35 15.97
N HIS A 33 -3.00 -2.09 14.85
CA HIS A 33 -3.81 -1.62 13.71
C HIS A 33 -4.71 -2.70 13.12
N ASP A 34 -5.97 -2.33 12.86
CA ASP A 34 -6.97 -3.17 12.19
C ASP A 34 -6.85 -2.93 10.67
N ILE A 35 -5.72 -3.34 10.07
CA ILE A 35 -5.44 -3.16 8.64
C ILE A 35 -5.81 -4.44 7.89
N VAL A 36 -6.61 -4.30 6.83
CA VAL A 36 -7.06 -5.44 6.02
C VAL A 36 -6.61 -5.27 4.57
N HIS A 37 -5.82 -6.21 4.06
CA HIS A 37 -5.47 -6.27 2.65
C HIS A 37 -6.64 -6.83 1.84
N ILE A 38 -7.20 -6.04 0.93
CA ILE A 38 -8.43 -6.38 0.20
C ILE A 38 -8.23 -6.65 -1.30
N ALA A 39 -7.16 -6.13 -1.90
CA ALA A 39 -6.88 -6.36 -3.32
C ALA A 39 -5.42 -6.11 -3.70
N ASN A 40 -4.99 -6.77 -4.77
CA ASN A 40 -3.76 -6.47 -5.49
C ASN A 40 -4.09 -6.18 -6.96
N ALA A 41 -3.52 -5.11 -7.52
CA ALA A 41 -3.51 -4.88 -8.96
C ALA A 41 -2.12 -5.16 -9.54
N SER A 42 -2.04 -5.86 -10.67
CA SER A 42 -0.80 -6.13 -11.38
C SER A 42 -0.54 -5.22 -12.56
N THR A 43 -1.53 -4.38 -12.94
CA THR A 43 -1.41 -3.36 -13.99
C THR A 43 -2.08 -2.04 -13.56
N LEU A 44 -1.75 -0.93 -14.23
CA LEU A 44 -2.39 0.37 -13.97
C LEU A 44 -3.88 0.37 -14.33
N GLN A 45 -4.25 -0.38 -15.38
CA GLN A 45 -5.64 -0.53 -15.77
C GLN A 45 -6.42 -1.30 -14.69
N GLU A 46 -5.84 -2.39 -14.18
CA GLU A 46 -6.43 -3.14 -13.08
C GLU A 46 -6.52 -2.30 -11.80
N LEU A 47 -5.53 -1.46 -11.50
CA LEU A 47 -5.58 -0.54 -10.37
C LEU A 47 -6.81 0.36 -10.45
N LYS A 48 -7.08 0.94 -11.62
CA LYS A 48 -8.27 1.76 -11.83
C LYS A 48 -9.56 0.97 -11.58
N VAL A 49 -9.65 -0.23 -12.13
CA VAL A 49 -10.81 -1.12 -11.93
C VAL A 49 -10.99 -1.47 -10.45
N VAL A 50 -9.92 -1.81 -9.74
CA VAL A 50 -9.96 -2.11 -8.30
C VAL A 50 -10.48 -0.90 -7.53
N LEU A 51 -9.91 0.30 -7.76
CA LEU A 51 -10.35 1.51 -7.07
C LEU A 51 -11.83 1.85 -7.32
N ASP A 52 -12.32 1.64 -8.55
CA ASP A 52 -13.70 1.94 -8.93
C ASP A 52 -14.72 0.88 -8.45
N THR A 53 -14.29 -0.36 -8.21
CA THR A 53 -15.18 -1.49 -7.88
C THR A 53 -15.25 -1.82 -6.39
N LEU A 54 -14.28 -1.34 -5.60
CA LEU A 54 -14.24 -1.62 -4.17
C LEU A 54 -15.40 -0.92 -3.44
N VAL A 55 -16.20 -1.72 -2.74
CA VAL A 55 -17.32 -1.24 -1.91
C VAL A 55 -16.81 -0.37 -0.76
N TYR A 56 -15.63 -0.70 -0.23
CA TYR A 56 -14.99 0.06 0.84
C TYR A 56 -13.78 0.83 0.29
N PRO A 57 -13.71 2.16 0.48
CA PRO A 57 -12.60 2.95 -0.04
C PRO A 57 -11.30 2.58 0.69
N PRO A 58 -10.24 2.17 -0.03
CA PRO A 58 -8.95 1.93 0.58
C PRO A 58 -8.37 3.22 1.18
N GLY A 59 -7.84 3.09 2.39
CA GLY A 59 -7.10 4.15 3.07
C GLY A 59 -5.63 4.15 2.67
N ILE A 60 -5.08 2.99 2.29
CA ILE A 60 -3.66 2.83 1.96
C ILE A 60 -3.49 2.09 0.62
N LEU A 61 -2.59 2.61 -0.22
CA LEU A 61 -2.08 1.95 -1.41
C LEU A 61 -0.55 1.77 -1.29
N ILE A 62 -0.07 0.54 -1.40
CA ILE A 62 1.36 0.23 -1.50
C ILE A 62 1.74 -0.06 -2.95
N CYS A 63 2.70 0.70 -3.50
CA CYS A 63 3.27 0.45 -4.81
C CYS A 63 4.64 -0.26 -4.69
N SER A 64 4.79 -1.39 -5.37
CA SER A 64 5.98 -2.25 -5.27
C SER A 64 7.23 -1.65 -5.93
N SER A 65 8.41 -2.03 -5.44
CA SER A 65 9.72 -1.72 -6.04
C SER A 65 9.95 -2.31 -7.44
N GLN A 66 9.07 -3.21 -7.91
CA GLN A 66 9.09 -3.74 -9.29
C GLN A 66 8.60 -2.75 -10.34
N TRP A 67 8.01 -1.64 -9.90
CA TRP A 67 7.50 -0.59 -10.77
C TRP A 67 8.57 0.49 -10.97
N THR A 68 8.69 1.03 -12.19
CA THR A 68 9.59 2.15 -12.44
C THR A 68 9.05 3.41 -11.75
N ALA A 69 9.90 4.43 -11.55
CA ALA A 69 9.47 5.70 -10.96
C ALA A 69 8.29 6.33 -11.75
N GLU A 70 8.34 6.27 -13.09
CA GLU A 70 7.27 6.78 -13.94
C GLU A 70 5.96 5.99 -13.75
N GLU A 71 6.03 4.67 -13.66
CA GLU A 71 4.83 3.86 -13.44
C GLU A 71 4.27 4.08 -12.00
N GLN A 72 5.15 4.32 -11.01
CA GLN A 72 4.76 4.66 -9.65
C GLN A 72 4.05 6.03 -9.61
N ASP A 73 4.56 7.04 -10.31
CA ASP A 73 3.93 8.36 -10.40
C ASP A 73 2.56 8.30 -11.08
N GLN A 74 2.42 7.45 -12.11
CA GLN A 74 1.13 7.20 -12.75
C GLN A 74 0.16 6.49 -11.80
N ALA A 75 0.62 5.51 -11.02
CA ALA A 75 -0.20 4.84 -10.02
C ALA A 75 -0.68 5.81 -8.93
N VAL A 76 0.20 6.70 -8.44
CA VAL A 76 -0.14 7.76 -7.49
C VAL A 76 -1.20 8.69 -8.08
N THR A 77 -1.01 9.12 -9.33
CA THR A 77 -1.96 10.00 -10.03
C THR A 77 -3.34 9.36 -10.15
N ILE A 78 -3.41 8.10 -10.57
CA ILE A 78 -4.67 7.34 -10.68
C ILE A 78 -5.34 7.20 -9.31
N ALA A 79 -4.57 6.82 -8.29
CA ALA A 79 -5.08 6.62 -6.93
C ALA A 79 -5.64 7.91 -6.34
N LYS A 80 -4.92 9.03 -6.46
CA LYS A 80 -5.34 10.34 -5.95
C LYS A 80 -6.50 10.94 -6.72
N ALA A 81 -6.63 10.66 -8.02
CA ALA A 81 -7.76 11.09 -8.82
C ALA A 81 -9.06 10.38 -8.42
N SER A 82 -8.98 9.08 -8.09
CA SER A 82 -10.14 8.29 -7.62
C SER A 82 -10.44 8.56 -6.14
N LEU A 83 -9.41 8.59 -5.29
CA LEU A 83 -9.50 8.74 -3.83
C LEU A 83 -8.48 9.79 -3.34
N PRO A 84 -8.86 11.07 -3.26
CA PRO A 84 -7.93 12.15 -2.87
C PRO A 84 -7.21 11.94 -1.53
N TYR A 85 -7.88 11.26 -0.59
CA TYR A 85 -7.40 11.02 0.76
C TYR A 85 -6.57 9.74 0.92
N ILE A 86 -6.42 8.91 -0.14
CA ILE A 86 -5.65 7.66 -0.02
C ILE A 86 -4.18 7.95 0.32
N GLY A 87 -3.65 7.28 1.33
CA GLY A 87 -2.23 7.28 1.63
C GLY A 87 -1.50 6.39 0.63
N VAL A 88 -0.56 6.95 -0.13
CA VAL A 88 0.20 6.18 -1.12
C VAL A 88 1.63 6.02 -0.64
N ILE A 89 2.10 4.78 -0.57
CA ILE A 89 3.47 4.41 -0.21
C ILE A 89 4.13 3.81 -1.44
N THR A 90 5.14 4.48 -1.98
CA THR A 90 5.96 3.97 -3.08
C THR A 90 7.23 3.35 -2.53
N ILE A 91 7.42 2.04 -2.74
CA ILE A 91 8.66 1.37 -2.33
C ILE A 91 9.76 1.75 -3.34
N PRO A 92 10.89 2.33 -2.89
CA PRO A 92 11.98 2.70 -3.78
C PRO A 92 12.45 1.53 -4.65
N PRO A 93 12.65 1.73 -5.96
CA PRO A 93 13.20 0.70 -6.83
C PRO A 93 14.56 0.17 -6.33
N GLY A 94 14.70 -1.15 -6.26
CA GLY A 94 15.92 -1.82 -5.80
C GLY A 94 16.15 -1.80 -4.28
N LEU A 95 15.20 -1.34 -3.46
CA LEU A 95 15.30 -1.39 -2.00
C LEU A 95 15.46 -2.84 -1.48
N ASP A 96 14.76 -3.80 -2.10
CA ASP A 96 14.92 -5.23 -1.80
C ASP A 96 16.33 -5.75 -2.00
N VAL A 97 17.05 -5.22 -2.99
CA VAL A 97 18.44 -5.62 -3.26
C VAL A 97 19.39 -4.99 -2.25
N ARG A 98 19.11 -3.74 -1.83
CA ARG A 98 19.99 -2.97 -0.92
C ARG A 98 19.83 -3.39 0.53
N GLU A 99 18.60 -3.62 0.97
CA GLU A 99 18.28 -3.80 2.40
C GLU A 99 17.57 -5.13 2.71
N GLY A 100 17.32 -5.95 1.68
CA GLY A 100 16.63 -7.22 1.84
C GLY A 100 15.17 -7.08 2.24
N SER A 101 14.55 -8.20 2.61
CA SER A 101 13.15 -8.24 3.00
C SER A 101 12.86 -7.47 4.30
N GLU A 102 13.75 -7.55 5.28
CA GLU A 102 13.62 -6.84 6.56
C GLU A 102 13.66 -5.32 6.39
N GLY A 103 14.55 -4.80 5.55
CA GLY A 103 14.62 -3.36 5.25
C GLY A 103 13.34 -2.83 4.64
N ILE A 104 12.74 -3.59 3.71
CA ILE A 104 11.43 -3.21 3.14
C ILE A 104 10.33 -3.19 4.19
N LEU A 105 10.29 -4.20 5.07
CA LEU A 105 9.28 -4.24 6.14
C LEU A 105 9.43 -3.05 7.09
N SER A 106 10.67 -2.70 7.47
CA SER A 106 10.97 -1.53 8.29
C SER A 106 10.52 -0.22 7.61
N PHE A 107 10.84 -0.06 6.32
CA PHE A 107 10.41 1.08 5.52
C PHE A 107 8.88 1.22 5.49
N LEU A 108 8.18 0.11 5.23
CA LEU A 108 6.72 0.11 5.14
C LEU A 108 6.05 0.42 6.48
N LYS A 109 6.55 -0.13 7.60
CA LYS A 109 6.05 0.20 8.94
C LYS A 109 6.17 1.70 9.22
N SER A 110 7.36 2.25 9.02
CA SER A 110 7.60 3.67 9.26
C SER A 110 6.74 4.55 8.34
N ALA A 111 6.52 4.15 7.09
CA ALA A 111 5.66 4.87 6.17
C ALA A 111 4.18 4.85 6.61
N ILE A 112 3.68 3.71 7.10
CA ILE A 112 2.30 3.58 7.62
C ILE A 112 2.12 4.46 8.87
N GLU A 113 3.03 4.37 9.84
CA GLU A 113 2.99 5.19 11.06
C GLU A 113 2.98 6.70 10.72
N ASN A 114 3.79 7.13 9.74
CA ASN A 114 3.81 8.51 9.28
C ASN A 114 2.49 8.95 8.62
N LEU A 115 1.84 8.07 7.84
CA LEU A 115 0.55 8.38 7.23
C LEU A 115 -0.56 8.55 8.28
N GLU A 116 -0.55 7.74 9.33
CA GLU A 116 -1.54 7.85 10.41
C GLU A 116 -1.34 9.13 11.24
N LEU A 117 -0.10 9.50 11.54
CA LEU A 117 0.22 10.77 12.21
C LEU A 117 -0.28 12.00 11.41
N LEU A 118 -0.27 11.92 10.08
CA LEU A 118 -0.82 12.94 9.19
C LEU A 118 -2.36 12.95 9.19
N GLY A 119 -3.00 11.78 9.35
CA GLY A 119 -4.45 11.65 9.48
C GLY A 119 -5.01 12.12 10.82
N SER A 120 -4.28 11.92 11.92
CA SER A 120 -4.70 12.32 13.28
C SER A 120 -4.57 13.83 13.59
N LYS A 121 -3.99 14.63 12.69
CA LYS A 121 -3.86 16.09 12.84
C LYS A 121 -5.06 16.89 12.31
N LYS A 122 -6.20 16.25 12.02
CA LYS A 122 -7.42 16.90 11.54
C LYS A 122 -8.52 16.94 12.58
#